data_AF-A0A8T7BXV3-F1
#
_entry.id   AF-A0A8T7BXV3-F1
#
_cell.length_a   1.000
_cell.length_b   1.000
_cell.length_c   1.000
_cell.angle_alpha   90.00
_cell.angle_beta   90.00
_cell.angle_gamma   90.00
#
_symmetry.space_group_name_H-M   'P 1'
#
loop_
_entity.id
_entity.type
_entity.pdbx_description
1 polymer ?
#
loop_
_entity_poly.entity_id
_entity_poly.type
_entity_poly.pdbx_seq_one_letter_code
_entity_poly.pdbx_strand_id
1 'polypeptide(L)' 'MTEAQEVFYYLGVALAIGLLIGVERGWKERQAKEGTRVAGVRTYGLIGLLGGGLALLAKLFGPLVLGL' A
#
# COMPACT_ATOMS: atom_id res chain seq x y z
N MET A 1 -4.88 12.70 19.91
CA MET A 1 -5.66 12.11 18.79
C MET A 1 -6.46 10.97 19.35
N THR A 2 -7.68 10.75 18.86
CA THR A 2 -8.45 9.55 19.21
C THR A 2 -7.85 8.32 18.52
N GLU A 3 -8.06 7.11 19.05
CA GLU A 3 -7.55 5.88 18.43
C GLU A 3 -8.00 5.73 16.97
N ALA A 4 -9.25 6.10 16.67
CA ALA A 4 -9.77 6.11 15.32
C ALA A 4 -8.96 7.05 14.39
N GLN A 5 -8.60 8.25 14.86
CA GLN A 5 -7.79 9.19 14.08
C GLN A 5 -6.39 8.64 13.79
N GLU A 6 -5.76 7.93 14.72
CA GLU A 6 -4.46 7.29 14.48
C GLU A 6 -4.58 6.20 13.41
N VAL A 7 -5.63 5.37 13.46
CA VAL A 7 -5.88 4.34 12.46
C VAL A 7 -6.03 4.96 11.06
N PHE A 8 -6.85 6.00 10.92
CA PHE A 8 -7.01 6.71 9.64
C PHE A 8 -5.70 7.34 9.17
N TYR A 9 -4.90 7.90 10.10
CA TYR A 9 -3.59 8.46 9.77
C TYR A 9 -2.66 7.39 9.20
N TYR A 10 -2.52 6.24 9.88
CA TYR A 10 -1.65 5.16 9.42
C TYR A 10 -2.13 4.54 8.11
N LEU A 11 -3.43 4.36 7.92
CA LEU A 11 -3.99 3.89 6.65
C LEU A 11 -3.77 4.90 5.51
N GLY A 12 -3.91 6.19 5.80
CA GLY A 12 -3.61 7.27 4.87
C GLY A 12 -2.14 7.30 4.47
N VAL A 13 -1.23 7.13 5.43
CA VAL A 13 0.21 7.00 5.19
C VAL A 13 0.53 5.77 4.33
N ALA A 14 -0.06 4.61 4.64
CA ALA A 14 0.13 3.39 3.86
C ALA A 14 -0.34 3.53 2.41
N LEU A 15 -1.50 4.17 2.20
CA LEU A 15 -2.00 4.51 0.87
C LEU A 15 -1.07 5.50 0.15
N ALA A 16 -0.61 6.56 0.82
CA ALA A 16 0.27 7.56 0.25
C ALA A 16 1.60 6.94 -0.21
N ILE A 17 2.19 6.04 0.59
CA ILE A 17 3.39 5.29 0.22
C ILE A 17 3.13 4.43 -1.01
N GLY A 18 2.01 3.69 -1.04
CA GLY A 18 1.63 2.88 -2.21
C GLY A 18 1.46 3.72 -3.48
N LEU A 19 0.82 4.88 -3.38
CA LEU A 19 0.66 5.82 -4.49
C LEU A 19 2.00 6.39 -4.95
N LEU A 20 2.88 6.77 -4.00
CA LEU A 20 4.22 7.28 -4.31
C LEU A 20 5.03 6.26 -5.12
N ILE A 21 5.09 5.01 -4.65
CA ILE A 21 5.75 3.90 -5.36
C ILE A 21 5.15 3.74 -6.76
N GLY A 22 3.83 3.78 -6.86
CA GLY A 22 3.12 3.66 -8.12
C GLY A 22 3.42 4.80 -9.10
N VAL A 23 3.61 6.02 -8.61
CA VAL A 23 3.98 7.19 -9.43
C VAL A 23 5.43 7.08 -9.90
N GLU A 24 6.36 6.75 -9.01
CA GLU A 24 7.78 6.58 -9.36
C GLU A 24 7.98 5.47 -10.41
N ARG A 25 7.36 4.31 -10.18
CA ARG A 25 7.39 3.20 -11.15
C ARG A 25 6.66 3.58 -12.44
N GLY A 26 5.52 4.24 -12.32
CA GLY A 26 4.75 4.74 -13.45
C GLY A 26 5.50 5.75 -14.31
N TRP A 27 6.42 6.54 -13.72
CA TRP A 27 7.31 7.46 -14.42
C TRP A 27 8.50 6.73 -15.04
N LYS A 28 9.15 5.83 -14.29
CA LYS A 28 10.30 5.04 -14.75
C LYS A 28 9.96 4.14 -15.93
N GLU A 29 8.76 3.56 -15.93
CA GLU A 29 8.29 2.66 -16.99
C GLU A 29 7.74 3.40 -18.21
N ARG A 30 7.71 4.75 -18.24
CA ARG A 30 7.23 5.48 -19.44
C ARG A 30 8.10 5.28 -20.67
N GLN A 31 9.38 4.97 -20.47
CA GLN A 31 10.30 4.64 -21.56
C GLN A 31 10.46 3.12 -21.74
N ALA A 32 9.77 2.30 -20.93
CA ALA A 32 9.82 0.85 -21.06
C ALA A 32 9.03 0.41 -22.29
N LYS A 33 9.47 -0.67 -22.93
CA LYS A 33 8.78 -1.26 -24.08
C LYS A 33 7.32 -1.61 -23.72
N GLU A 34 6.43 -1.51 -24.70
CA GLU A 34 5.05 -1.96 -24.55
C GLU A 34 5.01 -3.43 -24.08
N GLY A 35 4.15 -3.73 -23.11
CA GLY A 35 4.05 -5.05 -22.47
C GLY A 35 4.92 -5.26 -21.22
N THR A 36 5.84 -4.34 -20.90
CA THR A 36 6.69 -4.46 -19.68
C THR A 36 6.05 -3.85 -18.42
N ARG A 37 4.89 -3.20 -18.56
CA ARG A 37 4.22 -2.47 -17.47
C ARG A 37 3.44 -3.42 -16.57
N VAL A 38 4.02 -3.79 -15.43
CA VAL A 38 3.45 -4.82 -14.53
C VAL A 38 2.26 -4.31 -13.73
N ALA A 39 2.31 -3.05 -13.25
CA ALA A 39 1.28 -2.49 -12.37
C ALA A 39 1.28 -0.95 -12.39
N GLY A 40 0.10 -0.34 -12.27
CA GLY A 40 -0.07 1.11 -12.27
C GLY A 40 -0.17 1.72 -10.86
N VAL A 41 -0.32 3.05 -10.81
CA VAL A 41 -0.46 3.83 -9.56
C VAL A 41 -1.57 3.29 -8.65
N ARG A 42 -2.72 2.94 -9.24
CA ARG A 42 -3.89 2.41 -8.50
C ARG A 42 -3.56 1.08 -7.81
N THR A 43 -2.84 0.19 -8.49
CA THR A 43 -2.47 -1.13 -7.97
C THR A 43 -1.56 -0.99 -6.75
N TYR A 44 -0.50 -0.18 -6.86
CA TYR A 44 0.40 0.03 -5.73
C TYR A 44 -0.25 0.78 -4.57
N GLY A 45 -1.16 1.71 -4.85
CA GLY A 45 -1.99 2.34 -3.81
C GLY A 45 -2.84 1.33 -3.04
N LEU A 46 -3.55 0.44 -3.74
CA LEU A 46 -4.33 -0.62 -3.11
C LEU A 46 -3.46 -1.61 -2.34
N ILE A 47 -2.30 -1.99 -2.85
CA ILE A 47 -1.34 -2.85 -2.15
C ILE A 47 -0.88 -2.20 -0.84
N GLY A 48 -0.54 -0.91 -0.87
CA GLY A 48 -0.15 -0.16 0.34
C GLY A 48 -1.28 -0.13 1.38
N LEU A 49 -2.50 0.17 0.94
CA LEU A 49 -3.67 0.18 1.83
C LEU A 49 -3.97 -1.21 2.43
N LEU A 50 -3.88 -2.27 1.62
CA LEU A 50 -4.05 -3.66 2.08
C LEU A 50 -2.99 -4.03 3.11
N GLY A 51 -1.73 -3.67 2.90
CA GLY A 51 -0.65 -3.88 3.86
C GLY A 51 -0.91 -3.18 5.19
N GLY A 52 -1.39 -1.93 5.16
CA GLY A 52 -1.81 -1.21 6.36
C GLY A 52 -2.97 -1.89 7.08
N GLY A 53 -3.97 -2.37 6.34
CA GLY A 53 -5.10 -3.13 6.89
C GLY A 53 -4.67 -4.46 7.54
N LEU A 54 -3.77 -5.21 6.91
CA LEU A 54 -3.22 -6.45 7.47
C LEU A 54 -2.44 -6.19 8.76
N ALA A 55 -1.69 -5.09 8.84
CA ALA A 55 -0.98 -4.71 10.06
C ALA A 55 -1.95 -4.41 11.23
N LEU A 56 -3.11 -3.80 10.94
CA LEU A 56 -4.15 -3.60 11.94
C LEU A 56 -4.80 -4.92 12.38
N LEU A 57 -5.08 -5.81 11.43
CA LEU A 57 -5.61 -7.14 11.74
C LEU A 57 -4.62 -7.98 12.57
N ALA A 58 -3.32 -7.88 12.29
CA ALA A 58 -2.28 -8.56 13.04
C ALA A 58 -2.21 -8.10 14.51
N LYS A 59 -2.60 -6.85 14.82
CA LYS A 59 -2.73 -6.41 16.21
C LYS A 59 -3.83 -7.15 16.97
N LEU A 60 -4.88 -7.61 16.28
CA LEU A 60 -6.04 -8.27 16.88
C LEU A 60 -5.91 -9.79 16.90
N PHE A 61 -5.40 -10.37 15.81
CA PHE A 61 -5.35 -11.82 15.58
C PHE A 61 -3.93 -12.41 15.66
N GLY A 62 -2.91 -11.58 15.90
CA GLY A 62 -1.52 -12.00 15.97
C GLY A 62 -0.86 -12.22 14.59
N PRO A 63 0.37 -12.77 14.58
CA PRO A 63 1.19 -12.92 13.37
C PRO A 63 0.59 -13.85 12.30
N LEU A 64 -0.38 -14.70 12.65
CA LEU A 64 -1.03 -15.65 11.75
C LEU A 64 -1.62 -14.99 10.51
N VAL A 65 -2.14 -13.77 10.66
CA VAL A 65 -2.70 -13.00 9.54
C VAL A 65 -1.62 -12.55 8.54
N LEU A 66 -0.36 -12.54 8.96
CA LEU A 66 0.81 -12.25 8.13
C LEU A 66 1.43 -13.54 7.53
N GLY A 67 0.86 -14.71 7.82
CA GLY A 67 1.32 -16.01 7.30
C GLY A 67 2.33 -16.74 8.19
N LEU A 68 2.38 -16.41 9.49
CA LEU A 68 3.22 -17.04 10.52
C LEU A 68 2.40 -17.96 11.43
#